data_AF-A0A938TWK6-F1
#
_entry.id   AF-A0A938TWK6-F1
#
_cell.length_a   1.000
_cell.length_b   1.000
_cell.length_c   1.000
_cell.angle_alpha   90.00
_cell.angle_beta   90.00
_cell.angle_gamma   90.00
#
_symmetry.space_group_name_H-M   'P 1'
#
loop_
_entity.id
_entity.type
_entity.pdbx_description
1 polymer ?
#
loop_
_entity_poly.entity_id
_entity_poly.type
_entity_poly.pdbx_seq_one_letter_code
_entity_poly.pdbx_strand_id
1 'polypeptide(L)'
;MKGEKSMAVEKEFFDVKYKEGSLDAKTAQLILFAVCMSHGYERGANLHLGKARECGASDDEILEAVVYGMRPPAALARNVARNLSVKGL
;
A
#
# COMPACT_ATOMS: atom_id res chain seq x y z
N MET A 1 -13.53 -3.76 29.09
CA MET A 1 -12.77 -2.54 28.76
C MET A 1 -13.53 -1.80 27.67
N LYS A 2 -13.83 -0.52 27.87
CA LYS A 2 -14.56 0.31 26.91
C LYS A 2 -13.67 0.53 25.69
N GLY A 3 -14.07 -0.01 24.54
CA GLY A 3 -13.40 0.27 23.27
C GLY A 3 -13.60 1.74 22.91
N GLU A 4 -12.53 2.52 22.97
CA GLU A 4 -12.51 3.85 22.36
C GLU A 4 -12.70 3.68 20.86
N LYS A 5 -13.88 4.07 20.37
CA LYS A 5 -14.11 4.23 18.93
C LYS A 5 -13.16 5.32 18.46
N SER A 6 -12.11 4.92 17.74
CA SER A 6 -11.33 5.83 16.89
C SER A 6 -12.31 6.60 16.01
N MET A 7 -12.56 7.86 16.34
CA MET A 7 -13.48 8.69 15.56
C MET A 7 -12.74 9.17 14.33
N ALA A 8 -13.07 8.58 13.18
CA ALA A 8 -12.49 8.99 11.91
C ALA A 8 -12.68 10.52 11.71
N VAL A 9 -11.62 11.19 11.29
CA VAL A 9 -11.55 12.66 11.19
C VAL A 9 -11.61 13.06 9.72
N GLU A 10 -12.44 14.06 9.39
CA GLU A 10 -12.49 14.59 8.02
C GLU A 10 -11.18 15.31 7.67
N LYS A 11 -10.67 15.00 6.48
CA LYS A 11 -9.42 15.51 5.92
C LYS A 11 -9.57 15.76 4.42
N GLU A 12 -8.61 16.48 3.85
CA GLU A 12 -8.53 16.76 2.43
C GLU A 12 -7.09 16.57 1.94
N PHE A 13 -6.94 15.99 0.75
CA PHE A 13 -5.68 15.84 0.04
C PHE A 13 -5.91 16.09 -1.46
N PHE A 14 -5.35 17.18 -2.00
CA PHE A 14 -5.53 17.58 -3.41
C PHE A 14 -7.01 17.60 -3.85
N ASP A 15 -7.84 18.38 -3.15
CA ASP A 15 -9.30 18.48 -3.38
C ASP A 15 -10.07 17.15 -3.19
N VAL A 16 -9.40 16.07 -2.74
CA VAL A 16 -10.04 14.80 -2.39
C VAL A 16 -10.34 14.79 -0.90
N LYS A 17 -11.63 14.82 -0.55
CA LYS A 17 -12.11 14.67 0.83
C LYS A 17 -12.11 13.20 1.23
N TYR A 18 -11.58 12.91 2.42
CA TYR A 18 -11.58 11.58 2.99
C TYR A 18 -11.72 11.63 4.52
N LYS A 19 -11.99 10.48 5.12
CA LYS A 19 -12.07 10.34 6.58
C LYS A 19 -10.86 9.52 7.06
N GLU A 20 -9.87 10.21 7.61
CA GLU A 20 -8.70 9.60 8.19
C GLU A 20 -9.09 8.73 9.38
N GLY A 21 -8.58 7.50 9.45
CA GLY A 21 -8.97 6.52 10.46
C GLY A 21 -10.23 5.71 10.13
N SER A 22 -10.75 5.80 8.90
CA SER A 22 -11.87 4.93 8.45
C SER A 22 -11.46 3.48 8.19
N LEU A 23 -10.16 3.24 7.99
CA LEU A 23 -9.58 1.90 7.94
C LEU A 23 -9.16 1.51 9.35
N ASP A 24 -9.32 0.22 9.69
CA ASP A 24 -8.65 -0.31 10.86
C ASP A 24 -7.11 -0.21 10.69
N ALA A 25 -6.40 -0.22 11.82
CA ALA A 25 -4.97 0.00 11.84
C ALA A 25 -4.20 -1.01 10.96
N LYS A 26 -4.59 -2.30 10.99
CA LYS A 26 -3.91 -3.35 10.21
C LYS A 26 -4.06 -3.06 8.71
N THR A 27 -5.29 -2.83 8.26
CA THR A 27 -5.58 -2.53 6.85
C THR A 27 -4.84 -1.28 6.38
N ALA A 28 -4.82 -0.21 7.19
CA ALA A 28 -4.10 1.01 6.85
C ALA A 28 -2.59 0.77 6.66
N GLN A 29 -1.95 0.00 7.55
CA GLN A 29 -0.52 -0.32 7.43
C GLN A 29 -0.21 -1.21 6.22
N LEU A 30 -1.05 -2.20 5.92
CA LEU A 30 -0.88 -3.05 4.73
C LEU A 30 -0.96 -2.25 3.43
N ILE A 31 -1.89 -1.29 3.33
CA ILE A 31 -1.99 -0.39 2.16
C ILE A 31 -0.75 0.49 2.05
N LEU A 32 -0.31 1.12 3.14
CA LEU A 32 0.88 1.99 3.14
C LEU A 32 2.15 1.20 2.78
N PHE A 33 2.29 -0.02 3.28
CA PHE A 33 3.34 -0.95 2.90
C PHE A 33 3.32 -1.24 1.38
N ALA A 34 2.16 -1.62 0.83
CA ALA A 34 2.01 -1.92 -0.59
C ALA A 34 2.35 -0.71 -1.49
N VAL A 35 1.93 0.50 -1.10
CA VAL A 35 2.26 1.75 -1.81
C VAL A 35 3.75 2.05 -1.75
N CYS A 36 4.39 1.90 -0.59
CA CYS A 36 5.84 2.11 -0.48
C CYS A 36 6.61 1.11 -1.36
N MET A 37 6.21 -0.16 -1.32
CA MET A 37 6.78 -1.22 -2.16
C MET A 37 6.65 -0.93 -3.65
N SER A 38 5.48 -0.46 -4.12
CA SER A 38 5.23 -0.21 -5.54
C SER A 38 6.11 0.91 -6.13
N HIS A 39 6.69 1.76 -5.29
CA HIS A 39 7.58 2.85 -5.68
C HIS A 39 9.05 2.60 -5.30
N GLY A 40 9.39 1.41 -4.79
CA GLY A 40 10.74 1.10 -4.34
C GLY A 40 11.19 1.89 -3.10
N TYR A 41 10.24 2.41 -2.30
CA TYR A 41 10.57 3.18 -1.10
C TYR A 41 10.81 2.25 0.10
N GLU A 42 12.02 1.68 0.14
CA GLU A 42 12.42 0.62 1.08
C GLU A 42 12.23 1.00 2.56
N ARG A 43 12.68 2.20 2.97
CA ARG A 43 12.55 2.64 4.36
C ARG A 43 11.08 2.72 4.81
N GLY A 44 10.20 3.22 3.95
CA GLY A 44 8.77 3.29 4.22
C GLY A 44 8.12 1.91 4.26
N ALA A 45 8.49 1.03 3.31
CA ALA A 45 8.01 -0.34 3.29
C ALA A 45 8.37 -1.08 4.59
N ASN A 46 9.62 -1.00 5.03
CA ASN A 46 10.07 -1.62 6.29
C ASN A 46 9.32 -1.09 7.51
N LEU A 47 9.10 0.23 7.59
CA LEU A 47 8.33 0.85 8.67
C LEU A 47 6.89 0.31 8.73
N HIS A 48 6.20 0.30 7.59
CA HIS A 48 4.79 -0.09 7.54
C HIS A 48 4.59 -1.61 7.67
N LEU A 49 5.55 -2.41 7.20
CA LEU A 49 5.58 -3.85 7.45
C LEU A 49 5.68 -4.15 8.96
N GLY A 50 6.57 -3.47 9.68
CA GLY A 50 6.70 -3.62 11.13
C GLY A 50 5.40 -3.30 11.86
N LYS A 51 4.78 -2.15 11.55
CA LYS A 51 3.49 -1.75 12.14
C LYS A 51 2.34 -2.67 11.76
N ALA A 52 2.31 -3.21 10.54
CA ALA A 52 1.31 -4.18 10.15
C ALA A 52 1.42 -5.46 10.99
N ARG A 53 2.65 -5.94 11.24
CA ARG A 53 2.91 -7.10 12.12
C ARG A 53 2.51 -6.82 13.57
N GLU A 54 2.79 -5.63 14.09
CA GLU A 54 2.31 -5.19 15.41
C GLU A 54 0.77 -5.20 15.50
N CYS A 55 0.07 -4.93 14.39
CA CYS A 55 -1.38 -5.02 14.30
C CYS A 55 -1.91 -6.45 14.04
N GLY A 56 -1.03 -7.47 14.04
CA GLY A 56 -1.41 -8.87 13.84
C GLY A 56 -1.61 -9.29 12.39
N ALA A 57 -0.96 -8.62 11.42
CA ALA A 57 -0.96 -9.08 10.04
C ALA A 57 -0.26 -10.43 9.88
N SER A 58 -0.91 -11.36 9.20
CA SER A 58 -0.32 -12.65 8.86
C SER A 58 0.65 -12.52 7.67
N ASP A 59 1.52 -13.51 7.49
CA ASP A 59 2.40 -13.55 6.32
C ASP A 59 1.59 -13.68 5.02
N ASP A 60 0.45 -14.36 5.02
CA ASP A 60 -0.45 -14.44 3.86
C ASP A 60 -1.03 -13.05 3.48
N GLU A 61 -1.47 -12.26 4.47
CA GLU A 61 -1.95 -10.89 4.24
C GLU A 61 -0.84 -9.98 3.69
N ILE A 62 0.38 -10.14 4.20
CA ILE A 62 1.56 -9.41 3.73
C ILE A 62 1.88 -9.79 2.28
N LEU A 63 1.92 -11.08 1.96
CA LEU A 63 2.22 -11.56 0.60
C LEU A 63 1.13 -11.14 -0.39
N GLU A 64 -0.14 -11.18 0.00
CA GLU A 64 -1.23 -10.70 -0.83
C GLU A 64 -1.11 -9.19 -1.09
N ALA A 65 -0.76 -8.39 -0.07
CA ALA A 65 -0.49 -6.96 -0.23
C ALA A 65 0.68 -6.69 -1.20
N VAL A 66 1.74 -7.50 -1.17
CA VAL A 66 2.84 -7.44 -2.16
C VAL A 66 2.31 -7.69 -3.58
N VAL A 67 1.51 -8.75 -3.76
CA VAL A 67 0.91 -9.07 -5.06
C VAL A 67 0.07 -7.91 -5.59
N TYR A 68 -0.76 -7.27 -4.75
CA TYR A 68 -1.55 -6.12 -5.17
C TYR A 68 -0.70 -4.88 -5.46
N GLY A 69 0.28 -4.56 -4.62
CA GLY A 69 1.18 -3.43 -4.82
C GLY A 69 2.05 -3.54 -6.07
N MET A 70 2.48 -4.75 -6.44
CA MET A 70 3.39 -4.98 -7.58
C MET A 70 2.70 -5.09 -8.94
N ARG A 71 1.38 -5.29 -8.99
CA ARG A 71 0.64 -5.41 -10.25
C ARG A 71 0.80 -4.18 -11.17
N PRO A 72 0.60 -2.93 -10.70
CA PRO A 72 0.80 -1.76 -11.56
C PRO A 72 2.26 -1.59 -12.04
N PRO A 73 3.30 -1.67 -11.16
CA PRO A 73 4.69 -1.64 -11.61
C PRO A 73 5.04 -2.74 -12.61
N ALA A 74 4.56 -3.98 -12.40
CA ALA A 74 4.79 -5.09 -13.33
C ALA A 74 4.13 -4.83 -14.70
N ALA A 75 2.91 -4.27 -14.70
CA ALA A 75 2.24 -3.88 -15.94
C ALA A 75 2.99 -2.77 -16.68
N LEU A 76 3.54 -1.79 -15.97
CA LEU A 76 4.37 -0.74 -16.54
C LEU A 76 5.65 -1.32 -17.18
N ALA A 77 6.39 -2.17 -16.46
CA ALA A 77 7.60 -2.81 -16.97
C ALA A 77 7.31 -3.61 -18.25
N ARG A 78 6.21 -4.38 -18.27
CA ARG A 78 5.75 -5.12 -19.45
C ARG A 78 5.44 -4.19 -20.62
N ASN A 79 4.79 -3.06 -20.38
CA ASN A 79 4.44 -2.11 -21.44
C ASN A 79 5.69 -1.43 -22.02
N VAL A 80 6.66 -1.09 -21.17
CA VAL A 80 7.97 -0.58 -21.61
C VAL A 80 8.69 -1.62 -22.46
N ALA A 81 8.80 -2.86 -21.99
CA ALA A 81 9.44 -3.94 -22.73
C ALA A 81 8.79 -4.15 -24.11
N ARG A 82 7.45 -4.17 -24.17
CA ARG A 82 6.69 -4.26 -25.42
C ARG A 82 7.01 -3.11 -26.38
N ASN A 83 7.07 -1.88 -25.88
CA ASN A 83 7.37 -0.71 -26.70
C ASN A 83 8.79 -0.77 -27.27
N LEU A 84 9.76 -1.28 -26.51
CA LEU A 84 11.13 -1.50 -26.99
C LEU A 84 11.16 -2.57 -28.10
N SER A 85 10.45 -3.69 -27.92
CA SER A 85 10.39 -4.75 -28.93
C SER A 85 9.67 -4.34 -30.22
N VAL A 86 8.62 -3.52 -30.13
CA VAL A 86 7.86 -3.06 -31.30
C VAL A 86 8.59 -1.94 -32.05
N LYS A 87 9.36 -1.10 -31.35
CA LYS A 87 10.07 0.02 -31.97
C LYS A 87 11.39 -0.35 -32.64
N GLY A 88 11.82 -1.62 -32.57
CA GLY A 88 13.02 -2.10 -33.26
C GLY A 88 14.25 -1.26 -32.95
N LEU A 89 14.75 -1.36 -31.71
CA LEU A 89 16.18 -1.15 -31.46
C LEU A 89 16.94 -2.38 -31.93
#